data_AF-A0A2V8XRV8-F1
#
_entry.id   AF-A0A2V8XRV8-F1
#
_cell.length_a   1.000
_cell.length_b   1.000
_cell.length_c   1.000
_cell.angle_alpha   90.00
_cell.angle_beta   90.00
_cell.angle_gamma   90.00
#
_symmetry.space_group_name_H-M   'P 1'
#
loop_
_entity.id
_entity.type
_entity.pdbx_description
1 polymer ?
#
loop_
_entity_poly.entity_id
_entity_poly.type
_entity_poly.pdbx_seq_one_letter_code
_entity_poly.pdbx_strand_id
1 'polypeptide(L)'
;MGKGRLIVGISAAGAFRSNDGGRTWEAFNGNVRADFQPDKYPEVGQCVHKLKAHPNHPEALYQQNHCGVYRAEFTGKEWVDISKGLPTRFGFALAVPAAEKQTLFTIPIDSAEHRFVPQGQLRVGRSRNGEKTWQLLTKGLPQSNAFVIILREAMTSDDRDPAGVYFGTSTGSLFYTRDVGDSWHVLADHVPPIYSVSAAWH
;
A
#
# COMPACT_ATOMS: atom_id res chain seq x y z
N MET A 1 0.80 14.91 -9.33
CA MET A 1 2.19 15.21 -9.72
C MET A 1 2.15 16.37 -10.71
N GLY A 2 3.07 17.34 -10.65
CA GLY A 2 3.02 18.53 -11.52
C GLY A 2 2.93 18.23 -13.02
N LYS A 3 2.77 19.26 -13.88
CA LYS A 3 2.60 19.08 -15.34
C LYS A 3 3.71 18.21 -15.94
N GLY A 4 3.33 17.16 -16.67
CA GLY A 4 4.24 16.26 -17.39
C GLY A 4 4.86 15.12 -16.57
N ARG A 5 4.71 15.12 -15.24
CA ARG A 5 5.28 14.07 -14.38
C ARG A 5 4.37 12.85 -14.31
N LEU A 6 4.91 11.68 -14.65
CA LEU A 6 4.23 10.39 -14.55
C LEU A 6 5.10 9.39 -13.79
N ILE A 7 4.47 8.42 -13.13
CA ILE A 7 5.11 7.25 -12.55
C ILE A 7 4.21 6.04 -12.75
N VAL A 8 4.79 4.92 -13.14
CA VAL A 8 4.10 3.66 -13.40
C VAL A 8 4.82 2.56 -12.63
N GLY A 9 4.05 1.71 -11.94
CA GLY A 9 4.54 0.49 -11.32
C GLY A 9 4.10 -0.74 -12.11
N ILE A 10 5.02 -1.66 -12.36
CA ILE A 10 4.78 -2.88 -13.14
C ILE A 10 5.07 -4.12 -12.28
N SER A 11 4.21 -5.12 -12.39
CA SER A 11 4.35 -6.44 -11.76
C SER A 11 4.54 -7.52 -12.82
N ALA A 12 5.76 -7.96 -13.15
CA ALA A 12 7.06 -7.44 -12.68
C ALA A 12 7.77 -6.63 -13.78
N ALA A 13 8.50 -5.59 -13.35
CA ALA A 13 9.56 -4.86 -14.07
C ALA A 13 10.06 -3.69 -13.19
N GLY A 14 9.27 -3.22 -12.23
CA GLY A 14 9.62 -2.16 -11.31
C GLY A 14 8.81 -0.88 -11.52
N ALA A 15 9.26 0.21 -10.92
CA ALA A 15 8.72 1.54 -11.13
C ALA A 15 9.51 2.27 -12.23
N PHE A 16 8.81 3.02 -13.07
CA PHE A 16 9.36 3.88 -14.10
C PHE A 16 8.74 5.26 -13.97
N ARG A 17 9.52 6.32 -14.16
CA ARG A 17 9.03 7.70 -14.11
C ARG A 17 9.35 8.46 -15.39
N SER A 18 8.55 9.47 -15.65
CA SER A 18 8.68 10.36 -16.80
C SER A 18 8.51 11.81 -16.37
N ASN A 19 9.24 12.72 -17.01
CA ASN A 19 9.14 14.18 -16.79
C ASN A 19 8.52 14.93 -17.99
N ASP A 20 8.16 14.22 -19.06
CA ASP A 20 7.79 14.82 -20.36
C ASP A 20 6.44 14.31 -20.88
N GLY A 21 5.56 13.89 -19.97
CA GLY A 21 4.24 13.38 -20.30
C GLY A 21 4.25 11.97 -20.88
N GLY A 22 5.30 11.19 -20.58
CA GLY A 22 5.42 9.79 -20.99
C GLY A 22 6.09 9.58 -22.34
N ARG A 23 6.77 10.60 -22.89
CA ARG A 23 7.54 10.46 -24.13
C ARG A 23 8.85 9.70 -23.87
N THR A 24 9.47 9.95 -22.73
CA THR A 24 10.64 9.20 -22.25
C THR A 24 10.41 8.71 -20.83
N TRP A 25 11.07 7.60 -20.50
CA TRP A 25 10.94 6.91 -19.22
C TRP A 25 12.32 6.49 -18.72
N GLU A 26 12.52 6.59 -17.41
CA GLU A 26 13.68 6.05 -16.72
C GLU A 26 13.25 5.06 -15.64
N ALA A 27 14.06 4.02 -15.42
CA ALA A 27 13.86 3.10 -14.30
C ALA A 27 14.05 3.84 -12.97
N PHE A 28 13.20 3.54 -12.00
CA PHE A 28 13.23 4.17 -10.69
C PHE A 28 13.09 3.11 -9.59
N ASN A 29 14.11 2.26 -9.45
CA ASN A 29 14.11 1.10 -8.55
C ASN A 29 15.29 1.08 -7.57
N GLY A 30 16.07 2.18 -7.48
CA GLY A 30 17.22 2.27 -6.57
C GLY A 30 16.83 1.86 -5.15
N ASN A 31 17.58 0.92 -4.57
CA ASN A 31 17.35 0.35 -3.22
C ASN A 31 16.01 -0.39 -3.02
N VAL A 32 15.34 -0.84 -4.09
CA VAL A 32 14.14 -1.70 -4.00
C VAL A 32 14.53 -3.16 -4.19
N ARG A 33 14.25 -3.99 -3.19
CA ARG A 33 14.63 -5.41 -3.18
C ARG A 33 13.82 -6.25 -4.18
N ALA A 34 14.46 -7.24 -4.79
CA ALA A 34 13.84 -8.29 -5.58
C ALA A 34 14.38 -9.67 -5.13
N ASP A 35 13.87 -10.19 -4.02
CA ASP A 35 14.38 -11.44 -3.42
C ASP A 35 14.20 -12.67 -4.30
N PHE A 36 13.26 -12.63 -5.25
CA PHE A 36 12.99 -13.66 -6.23
C PHE A 36 13.94 -13.63 -7.44
N GLN A 37 14.89 -12.68 -7.49
CA GLN A 37 15.93 -12.58 -8.52
C GLN A 37 17.32 -12.96 -7.97
N PRO A 38 18.28 -13.32 -8.85
CA PRO A 38 19.68 -13.55 -8.45
C PRO A 38 20.34 -12.29 -7.86
N ASP A 39 20.26 -11.17 -8.57
CA ASP A 39 20.60 -9.85 -8.03
C ASP A 39 19.43 -9.36 -7.16
N LYS A 40 19.73 -8.92 -5.94
CA LYS A 40 18.73 -8.44 -4.98
C LYS A 40 18.33 -6.99 -5.22
N TYR A 41 19.12 -6.21 -5.93
CA TYR A 41 18.85 -4.81 -6.25
C TYR A 41 19.07 -4.51 -7.74
N PRO A 42 18.40 -5.24 -8.66
CA PRO A 42 18.59 -5.03 -10.08
C PRO A 42 18.02 -3.66 -10.51
N GLU A 43 18.48 -3.12 -11.63
CA GLU A 43 17.93 -1.87 -12.17
C GLU A 43 16.43 -1.98 -12.52
N VAL A 44 16.03 -3.16 -13.02
CA VAL A 44 14.66 -3.53 -13.36
C VAL A 44 14.37 -4.98 -12.95
N GLY A 45 13.09 -5.31 -12.77
CA GLY A 45 12.64 -6.67 -12.43
C GLY A 45 11.90 -6.77 -11.10
N GLN A 46 11.79 -5.68 -10.34
CA GLN A 46 10.99 -5.59 -9.12
C GLN A 46 9.50 -5.81 -9.42
N CYS A 47 8.74 -6.19 -8.39
CA CYS A 47 7.31 -6.48 -8.53
C CYS A 47 6.49 -5.49 -7.68
N VAL A 48 6.08 -4.37 -8.30
CA VAL A 48 5.33 -3.30 -7.63
C VAL A 48 3.87 -3.71 -7.48
N HIS A 49 3.39 -3.88 -6.25
CA HIS A 49 2.00 -4.28 -6.01
C HIS A 49 1.04 -3.10 -6.04
N LYS A 50 1.41 -1.99 -5.39
CA LYS A 50 0.65 -0.75 -5.36
C LYS A 50 1.60 0.43 -5.28
N LEU A 51 1.32 1.48 -6.05
CA LEU A 51 2.09 2.71 -6.10
C LEU A 51 1.12 3.90 -5.93
N LYS A 52 1.45 4.83 -5.04
CA LYS A 52 0.65 6.02 -4.74
C LYS A 52 1.58 7.22 -4.56
N ALA A 53 1.16 8.36 -5.08
CA ALA A 53 1.69 9.66 -4.65
C ALA A 53 0.79 10.21 -3.54
N HIS A 54 1.35 10.99 -2.61
CA HIS A 54 0.54 11.69 -1.62
C HIS A 54 -0.38 12.71 -2.31
N PRO A 55 -1.70 12.71 -2.06
CA PRO A 55 -2.64 13.57 -2.78
C PRO A 55 -2.31 15.06 -2.70
N ASN A 56 -1.95 15.55 -1.50
CA ASN A 56 -1.61 16.95 -1.24
C ASN A 56 -0.10 17.26 -1.31
N HIS A 57 0.75 16.25 -1.47
CA HIS A 57 2.21 16.38 -1.47
C HIS A 57 2.81 15.47 -2.56
N PRO A 58 2.50 15.71 -3.84
CA PRO A 58 2.68 14.72 -4.90
C PRO A 58 4.14 14.39 -5.25
N GLU A 59 5.11 15.02 -4.60
CA GLU A 59 6.52 14.59 -4.64
C GLU A 59 6.75 13.34 -3.78
N ALA A 60 6.00 13.17 -2.68
CA ALA A 60 6.10 12.00 -1.83
C ALA A 60 5.40 10.80 -2.49
N LEU A 61 6.18 9.74 -2.72
CA LEU A 61 5.75 8.49 -3.34
C LEU A 61 5.85 7.35 -2.35
N TYR A 62 4.92 6.41 -2.46
CA TYR A 62 4.82 5.23 -1.64
C TYR A 62 4.53 4.01 -2.50
N GLN A 63 5.19 2.90 -2.22
CA GLN A 63 4.82 1.63 -2.82
C GLN A 63 4.77 0.50 -1.81
N GLN A 64 3.74 -0.34 -1.95
CA GLN A 64 3.82 -1.72 -1.51
C GLN A 64 4.43 -2.51 -2.67
N ASN A 65 5.54 -3.16 -2.40
CA ASN A 65 6.26 -4.04 -3.31
C ASN A 65 6.15 -5.49 -2.81
N HIS A 66 6.47 -6.45 -3.66
CA HIS A 66 6.63 -7.85 -3.27
C HIS A 66 7.63 -8.02 -2.10
N CYS A 67 8.70 -7.20 -2.07
CA CYS A 67 9.75 -7.32 -1.05
C CYS A 67 9.79 -6.14 -0.06
N GLY A 68 8.66 -5.50 0.23
CA GLY A 68 8.58 -4.47 1.27
C GLY A 68 7.64 -3.30 0.98
N VAL A 69 7.58 -2.38 1.93
CA VAL A 69 6.94 -1.07 1.79
C VAL A 69 8.04 -0.02 1.67
N TYR A 70 7.91 0.87 0.69
CA TYR A 70 8.95 1.84 0.37
C TYR A 70 8.37 3.24 0.21
N ARG A 71 9.20 4.25 0.51
CA ARG A 71 8.94 5.68 0.28
C ARG A 71 10.04 6.29 -0.59
N ALA A 72 9.70 7.23 -1.46
CA ALA A 72 10.67 8.04 -2.17
C ALA A 72 10.13 9.46 -2.42
N GLU A 73 11.02 10.36 -2.82
CA GLU A 73 10.61 11.60 -3.50
C GLU A 73 10.66 11.37 -5.02
N PHE A 74 9.75 11.99 -5.77
CA PHE A 74 9.67 11.83 -7.23
C PHE A 74 11.00 12.18 -7.93
N THR A 75 11.71 13.21 -7.44
CA THR A 75 13.03 13.61 -7.95
C THR A 75 14.21 12.94 -7.23
N GLY A 76 13.93 12.01 -6.31
CA GLY A 76 14.94 11.27 -5.56
C GLY A 76 15.72 10.28 -6.45
N LYS A 77 16.83 9.76 -5.95
CA LYS A 77 17.60 8.71 -6.64
C LYS A 77 17.19 7.30 -6.23
N GLU A 78 16.75 7.14 -4.99
CA GLU A 78 16.52 5.84 -4.36
C GLU A 78 15.25 5.85 -3.52
N TRP A 79 14.74 4.65 -3.28
CA TRP A 79 13.66 4.37 -2.34
C TRP A 79 14.23 4.07 -0.96
N VAL A 80 13.49 4.44 0.08
CA VAL A 80 13.77 4.09 1.47
C VAL A 80 12.83 2.96 1.86
N ASP A 81 13.39 1.84 2.31
CA ASP A 81 12.64 0.75 2.90
C ASP A 81 12.08 1.17 4.27
N ILE A 82 10.75 1.25 4.34
CA ILE A 82 10.01 1.62 5.54
C ILE A 82 9.30 0.41 6.14
N SER A 83 9.68 -0.83 5.81
CA SER A 83 9.00 -2.03 6.29
C SER A 83 9.27 -2.38 7.76
N LYS A 84 10.26 -1.75 8.39
CA LYS A 84 10.73 -2.11 9.75
C LYS A 84 9.60 -1.98 10.77
N GLY A 85 9.26 -3.09 11.44
CA GLY A 85 8.19 -3.16 12.44
C GLY A 85 6.90 -3.79 11.94
N LEU A 86 6.76 -4.00 10.63
CA LEU A 86 5.72 -4.88 10.09
C LEU A 86 6.08 -6.35 10.33
N PRO A 87 5.09 -7.25 10.52
CA PRO A 87 5.33 -8.68 10.74
C PRO A 87 5.88 -9.38 9.50
N THR A 88 5.71 -8.78 8.32
CA THR A 88 6.15 -9.29 7.03
C THR A 88 6.35 -8.10 6.09
N ARG A 89 7.20 -8.30 5.07
CA ARG A 89 7.44 -7.35 3.98
C ARG A 89 6.40 -7.47 2.87
N PHE A 90 5.65 -8.56 2.86
CA PHE A 90 4.72 -8.89 1.79
C PHE A 90 3.31 -8.36 2.10
N GLY A 91 2.60 -7.98 1.05
CA GLY A 91 1.29 -7.31 1.11
C GLY A 91 0.96 -6.75 -0.26
N PHE A 92 -0.26 -6.26 -0.47
CA PHE A 92 -0.64 -5.69 -1.77
C PHE A 92 -1.20 -4.28 -1.69
N ALA A 93 -2.02 -4.01 -0.66
CA ALA A 93 -2.80 -2.80 -0.56
C ALA A 93 -2.05 -1.68 0.15
N LEU A 94 -2.35 -0.44 -0.21
CA LEU A 94 -1.77 0.75 0.40
C LEU A 94 -2.75 1.93 0.28
N ALA A 95 -2.93 2.70 1.36
CA ALA A 95 -3.70 3.94 1.37
C ALA A 95 -2.91 5.10 1.98
N VAL A 96 -3.04 6.28 1.37
CA VAL A 96 -2.39 7.55 1.75
C VAL A 96 -3.48 8.61 1.92
N PRO A 97 -4.03 8.78 3.13
CA PRO A 97 -5.13 9.71 3.36
C PRO A 97 -4.68 11.17 3.22
N ALA A 98 -5.40 11.97 2.42
CA ALA A 98 -4.99 13.32 2.06
C ALA A 98 -4.93 14.30 3.25
N ALA A 99 -5.87 14.15 4.19
CA ALA A 99 -5.95 14.98 5.41
C ALA A 99 -4.83 14.65 6.42
N GLU A 100 -4.20 13.48 6.31
CA GLU A 100 -3.29 12.92 7.30
C GLU A 100 -1.85 12.87 6.79
N LYS A 101 -1.17 14.02 6.80
CA LYS A 101 0.11 14.26 6.09
C LYS A 101 1.25 13.26 6.34
N GLN A 102 1.25 12.58 7.48
CA GLN A 102 2.30 11.64 7.87
C GLN A 102 1.78 10.22 8.06
N THR A 103 0.60 9.95 7.52
CA THR A 103 -0.12 8.70 7.72
C THR A 103 -0.11 7.84 6.48
N LEU A 104 0.25 6.58 6.69
CA LEU A 104 0.28 5.55 5.68
C LEU A 104 -0.36 4.29 6.26
N PHE A 105 -1.17 3.62 5.45
CA PHE A 105 -1.73 2.32 5.79
C PHE A 105 -1.31 1.24 4.80
N THR A 106 -1.07 0.04 5.32
CA THR A 106 -0.92 -1.21 4.55
C THR A 106 -1.57 -2.36 5.33
N ILE A 107 -1.81 -3.48 4.65
CA ILE A 107 -2.30 -4.71 5.27
C ILE A 107 -1.30 -5.83 4.97
N PRO A 108 -0.52 -6.27 5.97
CA PRO A 108 0.49 -7.31 5.78
C PRO A 108 -0.14 -8.66 5.42
N ILE A 109 0.49 -9.39 4.50
CA ILE A 109 0.14 -10.74 4.07
C ILE A 109 1.37 -11.63 4.31
N ASP A 110 1.18 -12.82 4.88
CA ASP A 110 2.24 -13.71 5.40
C ASP A 110 3.41 -13.84 4.43
N SER A 111 3.17 -14.37 3.23
CA SER A 111 4.16 -14.42 2.16
C SER A 111 3.54 -14.55 0.77
N ALA A 112 4.38 -14.64 -0.27
CA ALA A 112 3.94 -14.90 -1.63
C ALA A 112 3.32 -16.31 -1.80
N GLU A 113 3.81 -17.26 -1.00
CA GLU A 113 3.40 -18.67 -0.92
C GLU A 113 2.18 -18.84 -0.01
N HIS A 114 2.11 -18.06 1.08
CA HIS A 114 1.01 -18.06 2.04
C HIS A 114 0.21 -16.76 1.92
N ARG A 115 -0.72 -16.73 0.96
CA ARG A 115 -1.53 -15.54 0.69
C ARG A 115 -2.71 -15.45 1.64
N PHE A 116 -2.42 -15.18 2.91
CA PHE A 116 -3.38 -14.81 3.94
C PHE A 116 -2.69 -13.95 4.99
N VAL A 117 -3.44 -13.32 5.89
CA VAL A 117 -2.86 -12.46 6.93
C VAL A 117 -2.03 -13.26 7.94
N PRO A 118 -0.88 -12.72 8.42
CA PRO A 118 0.00 -13.45 9.32
C PRO A 118 -0.73 -13.93 10.58
N GLN A 119 -0.50 -15.19 10.94
CA GLN A 119 -1.09 -15.87 12.11
C GLN A 119 -2.63 -16.00 12.07
N GLY A 120 -3.27 -15.79 10.91
CA GLY A 120 -4.73 -15.79 10.81
C GLY A 120 -5.38 -14.63 11.57
N GLN A 121 -4.65 -13.52 11.75
CA GLN A 121 -5.10 -12.32 12.46
C GLN A 121 -5.08 -11.13 11.50
N LEU A 122 -6.26 -10.60 11.18
CA LEU A 122 -6.37 -9.42 10.33
C LEU A 122 -5.91 -8.18 11.10
N ARG A 123 -4.86 -7.55 10.59
CA ARG A 123 -4.22 -6.37 11.17
C ARG A 123 -3.99 -5.34 10.09
N VAL A 124 -4.35 -4.09 10.38
CA VAL A 124 -3.98 -2.97 9.51
C VAL A 124 -2.72 -2.32 10.08
N GLY A 125 -1.65 -2.30 9.31
CA GLY A 125 -0.45 -1.53 9.65
C GLY A 125 -0.71 -0.05 9.41
N ARG A 126 -0.51 0.77 10.44
CA ARG A 126 -0.55 2.24 10.34
C ARG A 126 0.78 2.84 10.78
N SER A 127 1.31 3.74 9.99
CA SER A 127 2.31 4.71 10.46
C SER A 127 1.68 6.11 10.57
N ARG A 128 2.16 6.93 11.50
CA ARG A 128 1.75 8.35 11.70
C ARG A 128 2.93 9.30 11.92
N ASN A 129 4.17 8.83 11.74
CA ASN A 129 5.38 9.57 12.14
C ASN A 129 6.42 9.66 11.02
N GLY A 130 5.93 9.85 9.79
CA GLY A 130 6.78 9.82 8.60
C GLY A 130 7.36 8.42 8.37
N GLU A 131 6.51 7.41 8.54
CA GLU A 131 6.79 6.02 8.18
C GLU A 131 7.98 5.38 8.95
N LYS A 132 8.33 5.94 10.12
CA LYS A 132 9.44 5.47 10.96
C LYS A 132 9.07 4.25 11.81
N THR A 133 7.82 4.17 12.24
CA THR A 133 7.31 3.04 13.03
C THR A 133 5.90 2.65 12.58
N TRP A 134 5.55 1.39 12.82
CA TRP A 134 4.23 0.85 12.53
C TRP A 134 3.50 0.44 13.80
N GLN A 135 2.20 0.75 13.85
CA GLN A 135 1.25 0.18 14.79
C GLN A 135 0.37 -0.83 14.05
N LEU A 136 0.16 -2.01 14.64
CA LEU A 136 -0.75 -3.01 14.12
C LEU A 136 -2.11 -2.85 14.78
N LEU A 137 -3.09 -2.38 14.00
CA LEU A 137 -4.44 -2.07 14.45
C LEU A 137 -5.31 -3.32 14.36
N THR A 138 -6.04 -3.62 15.43
CA THR A 138 -6.81 -4.87 15.59
C THR A 138 -8.26 -4.65 16.02
N LYS A 139 -8.59 -3.49 16.59
CA LYS A 139 -9.90 -3.24 17.18
C LYS A 139 -10.99 -3.28 16.10
N GLY A 140 -11.90 -4.25 16.23
CA GLY A 140 -12.99 -4.48 15.28
C GLY A 140 -12.64 -5.37 14.07
N LEU A 141 -11.45 -5.97 14.06
CA LEU A 141 -10.99 -6.89 13.01
C LEU A 141 -10.92 -8.34 13.51
N PRO A 142 -11.17 -9.35 12.66
CA PRO A 142 -11.01 -10.76 13.04
C PRO A 142 -9.59 -11.10 13.52
N GLN A 143 -9.46 -11.61 14.74
CA GLN A 143 -8.18 -11.95 15.39
C GLN A 143 -7.89 -13.46 15.46
N SER A 144 -8.69 -14.28 14.79
CA SER A 144 -8.45 -15.71 14.65
C SER A 144 -9.12 -16.22 13.39
N ASN A 145 -8.55 -17.28 12.80
CA ASN A 145 -9.09 -17.96 11.62
C ASN A 145 -9.37 -17.02 10.42
N ALA A 146 -8.67 -15.89 10.33
CA ALA A 146 -8.80 -14.94 9.23
C ALA A 146 -7.90 -15.38 8.06
N PHE A 147 -8.45 -16.09 7.09
CA PHE A 147 -7.75 -16.54 5.88
C PHE A 147 -8.13 -15.67 4.68
N VAL A 148 -7.82 -14.37 4.78
CA VAL A 148 -8.20 -13.35 3.80
C VAL A 148 -7.00 -12.71 3.12
N ILE A 149 -7.20 -12.26 1.89
CA ILE A 149 -6.27 -11.41 1.14
C ILE A 149 -6.93 -10.06 0.91
N ILE A 150 -6.16 -8.99 0.96
CA ILE A 150 -6.58 -7.68 0.48
C ILE A 150 -5.79 -7.41 -0.80
N LEU A 151 -6.49 -7.27 -1.92
CA LEU A 151 -5.88 -7.08 -3.24
C LEU A 151 -5.41 -5.63 -3.44
N ARG A 152 -4.59 -5.44 -4.47
CA ARG A 152 -3.88 -4.18 -4.79
C ARG A 152 -4.77 -2.94 -4.81
N GLU A 153 -5.97 -3.09 -5.37
CA GLU A 153 -6.97 -2.01 -5.51
C GLU A 153 -8.05 -2.06 -4.44
N ALA A 154 -8.01 -3.04 -3.53
CA ALA A 154 -9.04 -3.27 -2.53
C ALA A 154 -8.83 -2.45 -1.25
N MET A 155 -8.06 -1.36 -1.29
CA MET A 155 -7.87 -0.43 -0.17
C MET A 155 -7.81 1.01 -0.68
N THR A 156 -8.54 1.91 -0.01
CA THR A 156 -8.55 3.34 -0.33
C THR A 156 -8.84 4.19 0.91
N SER A 157 -8.71 5.50 0.77
CA SER A 157 -9.10 6.50 1.77
C SER A 157 -9.91 7.61 1.10
N ASP A 158 -10.76 8.29 1.87
CA ASP A 158 -11.42 9.53 1.46
C ASP A 158 -10.58 10.77 1.85
N ASP A 159 -11.12 11.97 1.59
CA ASP A 159 -10.48 13.25 1.90
C ASP A 159 -11.10 13.99 3.11
N ARG A 160 -11.94 13.30 3.90
CA ARG A 160 -12.53 13.86 5.12
C ARG A 160 -11.45 14.13 6.17
N ASP A 161 -11.81 14.91 7.18
CA ASP A 161 -11.01 15.15 8.38
C ASP A 161 -11.85 14.85 9.63
N PRO A 162 -11.60 13.75 10.36
CA PRO A 162 -10.61 12.71 10.07
C PRO A 162 -10.90 11.90 8.80
N ALA A 163 -9.85 11.41 8.14
CA ALA A 163 -9.99 10.64 6.91
C ALA A 163 -10.56 9.24 7.17
N GLY A 164 -11.54 8.85 6.37
CA GLY A 164 -12.02 7.48 6.30
C GLY A 164 -11.06 6.59 5.53
N VAL A 165 -10.88 5.35 5.98
CA VAL A 165 -10.09 4.32 5.28
C VAL A 165 -10.95 3.08 5.12
N TYR A 166 -10.90 2.47 3.95
CA TYR A 166 -11.77 1.37 3.53
C TYR A 166 -10.93 0.28 2.91
N PHE A 167 -11.24 -0.99 3.19
CA PHE A 167 -10.63 -2.10 2.48
C PHE A 167 -11.57 -3.31 2.35
N GLY A 168 -11.45 -4.02 1.23
CA GLY A 168 -12.21 -5.21 0.93
C GLY A 168 -11.35 -6.47 0.96
N THR A 169 -11.94 -7.58 1.40
CA THR A 169 -11.29 -8.88 1.43
C THR A 169 -11.65 -9.72 0.20
N SER A 170 -10.78 -10.67 -0.13
CA SER A 170 -11.03 -11.71 -1.13
C SER A 170 -12.20 -12.63 -0.78
N THR A 171 -12.70 -12.60 0.45
CA THR A 171 -13.82 -13.41 0.94
C THR A 171 -15.14 -12.64 0.99
N GLY A 172 -15.18 -11.38 0.53
CA GLY A 172 -16.44 -10.65 0.41
C GLY A 172 -16.82 -9.77 1.60
N SER A 173 -15.87 -9.39 2.45
CA SER A 173 -16.11 -8.48 3.57
C SER A 173 -15.46 -7.12 3.28
N LEU A 174 -16.22 -6.04 3.44
CA LEU A 174 -15.77 -4.66 3.31
C LEU A 174 -15.70 -4.02 4.69
N PHE A 175 -14.52 -3.54 5.07
CA PHE A 175 -14.26 -2.87 6.33
C PHE A 175 -14.03 -1.38 6.12
N TYR A 176 -14.32 -0.58 7.15
CA TYR A 176 -14.00 0.83 7.18
C TYR A 176 -13.65 1.33 8.59
N THR A 177 -13.00 2.49 8.63
CA THR A 177 -12.76 3.32 9.81
C THR A 177 -13.13 4.76 9.48
N ARG A 178 -13.53 5.53 10.51
CA ARG A 178 -13.71 6.99 10.46
C ARG A 178 -12.92 7.71 11.57
N ASP A 179 -12.02 7.00 12.23
CA ASP A 179 -11.17 7.48 13.31
C ASP A 179 -9.69 7.22 13.00
N VAL A 180 -9.37 7.25 11.69
CA VAL A 180 -8.00 7.10 11.18
C VAL A 180 -7.37 5.78 11.68
N GLY A 181 -8.18 4.72 11.76
CA GLY A 181 -7.79 3.36 12.08
C GLY A 181 -7.80 2.98 13.57
N ASP A 182 -8.22 3.86 14.47
CA ASP A 182 -8.31 3.50 15.90
C ASP A 182 -9.38 2.42 16.18
N SER A 183 -10.43 2.35 15.35
CA SER A 183 -11.37 1.24 15.30
C SER A 183 -11.89 0.97 13.88
N TRP A 184 -12.24 -0.30 13.64
CA TRP A 184 -12.73 -0.79 12.36
C TRP A 184 -14.13 -1.40 12.50
N HIS A 185 -14.91 -1.27 11.44
CA HIS A 185 -16.28 -1.77 11.35
C HIS A 185 -16.51 -2.45 10.02
N VAL A 186 -17.38 -3.46 9.99
CA VAL A 186 -17.86 -4.05 8.73
C VAL A 186 -18.89 -3.09 8.12
N LEU A 187 -18.66 -2.69 6.87
CA LEU A 187 -19.57 -1.88 6.06
C LEU A 187 -20.52 -2.76 5.25
N ALA A 188 -20.00 -3.86 4.71
CA ALA A 188 -20.76 -4.87 3.97
C ALA A 188 -20.08 -6.23 4.15
N ASP A 189 -20.86 -7.31 4.09
CA ASP A 189 -20.35 -8.67 4.15
C ASP A 189 -21.12 -9.57 3.18
N HIS A 190 -20.58 -10.76 2.92
CA HIS A 190 -21.16 -11.76 2.02
C HIS A 190 -21.36 -11.28 0.57
N VAL A 191 -20.55 -10.32 0.11
CA VAL A 191 -20.49 -9.97 -1.31
C VAL A 191 -19.52 -10.91 -2.06
N PRO A 192 -19.52 -10.93 -3.40
CA PRO A 192 -18.47 -11.61 -4.15
C PRO A 192 -17.06 -11.09 -3.78
N PRO A 193 -15.98 -11.82 -4.11
CA PRO A 193 -14.61 -11.39 -3.87
C PRO A 193 -14.35 -9.94 -4.30
N ILE A 194 -13.82 -9.12 -3.39
CA ILE A 194 -13.63 -7.69 -3.63
C ILE A 194 -12.27 -7.46 -4.27
N TYR A 195 -12.27 -7.07 -5.55
CA TYR A 195 -11.05 -6.75 -6.29
C TYR A 195 -10.60 -5.29 -6.13
N SER A 196 -11.56 -4.38 -5.97
CA SER A 196 -11.30 -2.95 -5.83
C SER A 196 -12.31 -2.28 -4.90
N VAL A 197 -11.84 -1.28 -4.16
CA VAL A 197 -12.64 -0.35 -3.36
C VAL A 197 -12.21 1.06 -3.74
N SER A 198 -13.17 1.89 -4.12
CA SER A 198 -12.93 3.31 -4.43
C SER A 198 -13.89 4.18 -3.64
N ALA A 199 -13.38 5.28 -3.07
CA ALA A 199 -14.20 6.32 -2.49
C ALA A 199 -14.51 7.33 -3.61
N ALA A 200 -15.78 7.68 -3.78
CA ALA A 200 -16.24 8.64 -4.77
C ALA A 200 -17.20 9.63 -4.11
N TRP A 201 -17.18 10.86 -4.63
CA TRP A 201 -18.07 11.94 -4.20
C TRP A 201 -19.33 11.96 -5.06
N HIS A 202 -20.42 12.41 -4.45
CA HIS A 202 -21.54 13.02 -5.15
C HIS A 202 -21.48 14.53 -4.92
#